data_AF-A0A382NZL2-F1
#
_entry.id   AF-A0A382NZL2-F1
#
_cell.length_a   1.000
_cell.length_b   1.000
_cell.length_c   1.000
_cell.angle_alpha   90.00
_cell.angle_beta   90.00
_cell.angle_gamma   90.00
#
_symmetry.space_group_name_H-M   'P 1'
#
loop_
_entity.id
_entity.type
_entity.pdbx_description
1 polymer ?
#
loop_
_entity_poly.entity_id
_entity_poly.type
_entity_poly.pdbx_seq_one_letter_code
_entity_poly.pdbx_strand_id
1 'polypeptide(L)'
;MIEHDPYFIADPDAIETPAMVVFEAQVDANIAALCKLVDGGSNLMAHVKTHKSAAIVRKQLAAGIAGFKCATLRELEMALDAGASEAILAYSMVQHLKVGRFAKIADTHPEARVCATAGDAAHVEALAAAAASRNRPLLVMLDLDVGMHRTGAALQGAAEQVYGAIHNTPG
;
A
#
# COMPACT_ATOMS: atom_id res chain seq x y z
N MET A 1 -29.52 23.42 -5.03
CA MET A 1 -28.10 23.83 -4.89
C MET A 1 -27.67 23.67 -3.44
N ILE A 2 -26.56 22.97 -3.19
CA ILE A 2 -25.89 22.95 -1.88
C ILE A 2 -24.55 23.64 -2.06
N GLU A 3 -24.25 24.63 -1.21
CA GLU A 3 -23.01 25.39 -1.24
C GLU A 3 -22.45 25.51 0.18
N HIS A 4 -21.23 25.04 0.36
CA HIS A 4 -20.44 25.18 1.57
C HIS A 4 -18.98 25.27 1.14
N ASP A 5 -18.47 26.48 0.92
CA ASP A 5 -17.11 26.71 0.38
C ASP A 5 -16.06 25.80 1.07
N PRO A 6 -15.31 24.97 0.33
CA PRO A 6 -15.15 24.92 -1.13
C PRO A 6 -15.95 23.82 -1.86
N TYR A 7 -17.06 23.37 -1.28
CA TYR A 7 -17.92 22.30 -1.77
C TYR A 7 -19.20 22.85 -2.42
N PHE A 8 -19.46 22.44 -3.66
CA PHE A 8 -20.59 22.93 -4.45
C PHE A 8 -21.30 21.80 -5.21
N ILE A 9 -22.62 21.67 -5.02
CA ILE A 9 -23.50 20.75 -5.75
C ILE A 9 -24.60 21.58 -6.42
N ALA A 10 -24.55 21.69 -7.74
CA ALA A 10 -25.49 22.49 -8.52
C ALA A 10 -26.94 22.00 -8.35
N ASP A 11 -27.15 20.70 -8.59
CA ASP A 11 -28.45 20.04 -8.53
C ASP A 11 -28.40 18.82 -7.59
N PRO A 12 -28.73 19.00 -6.29
CA PRO A 12 -28.78 17.91 -5.32
C PRO A 12 -29.85 16.87 -5.63
N ASP A 13 -30.96 17.26 -6.26
CA ASP A 13 -32.09 16.36 -6.54
C ASP A 13 -31.73 15.37 -7.67
N ALA A 14 -30.70 15.67 -8.46
CA ALA A 14 -30.12 14.74 -9.43
C ALA A 14 -29.28 13.62 -8.81
N ILE A 15 -29.02 13.65 -7.48
CA ILE A 15 -28.22 12.66 -6.78
C ILE A 15 -29.12 11.85 -5.85
N GLU A 16 -29.36 10.58 -6.21
CA GLU A 16 -30.10 9.67 -5.35
C GLU A 16 -29.30 9.36 -4.07
N THR A 17 -29.90 9.66 -2.91
CA THR A 17 -29.28 9.43 -1.60
C THR A 17 -29.65 8.05 -1.02
N PRO A 18 -28.74 7.36 -0.30
CA PRO A 18 -27.42 7.83 0.15
C PRO A 18 -26.35 7.74 -0.94
N ALA A 19 -25.56 8.82 -1.08
CA ALA A 19 -24.44 8.89 -2.01
C ALA A 19 -23.18 9.40 -1.30
N MET A 20 -22.02 8.84 -1.67
CA MET A 20 -20.72 9.36 -1.28
C MET A 20 -20.19 10.25 -2.40
N VAL A 21 -20.13 11.56 -2.15
CA VAL A 21 -19.64 12.54 -3.13
C VAL A 21 -18.18 12.88 -2.85
N VAL A 22 -17.36 12.88 -3.90
CA VAL A 22 -15.95 13.29 -3.84
C VAL A 22 -15.76 14.46 -4.80
N PHE A 23 -15.23 15.56 -4.29
CA PHE A 23 -14.97 16.76 -5.08
C PHE A 23 -13.58 16.69 -5.70
N GLU A 24 -13.53 16.48 -7.01
CA GLU A 24 -12.28 16.24 -7.74
C GLU A 24 -11.25 17.36 -7.55
N ALA A 25 -11.68 18.63 -7.63
CA ALA A 25 -10.80 19.77 -7.41
C ALA A 25 -10.14 19.77 -6.02
N GLN A 26 -10.85 19.28 -4.99
CA GLN A 26 -10.30 19.16 -3.64
C GLN A 26 -9.28 18.02 -3.53
N VAL A 27 -9.53 16.90 -4.24
CA VAL A 27 -8.55 15.81 -4.33
C VAL A 27 -7.27 16.29 -5.00
N ASP A 28 -7.40 16.99 -6.14
CA ASP A 28 -6.26 17.51 -6.89
C ASP A 28 -5.46 18.55 -6.07
N ALA A 29 -6.15 19.47 -5.38
CA ALA A 29 -5.52 20.43 -4.48
C ALA A 29 -4.76 19.75 -3.33
N ASN A 30 -5.34 18.71 -2.72
CA ASN A 30 -4.70 17.95 -1.64
C ASN A 30 -3.44 17.20 -2.12
N ILE A 31 -3.50 16.59 -3.31
CA ILE A 31 -2.33 15.92 -3.92
C ILE A 31 -1.22 16.94 -4.19
N ALA A 32 -1.56 18.08 -4.79
CA ALA A 32 -0.61 19.15 -5.08
C ALA A 32 0.03 19.73 -3.81
N ALA A 33 -0.76 19.94 -2.75
CA ALA A 33 -0.27 20.42 -1.47
C ALA A 33 0.75 19.46 -0.84
N LEU A 34 0.48 18.14 -0.90
CA LEU A 34 1.40 17.13 -0.38
C LEU A 34 2.71 17.09 -1.20
N CYS A 35 2.61 17.10 -2.52
CA CYS A 35 3.81 17.13 -3.38
C CYS A 35 4.63 18.40 -3.13
N LYS A 36 4.00 19.56 -2.96
CA LYS A 36 4.69 20.81 -2.62
C LYS A 36 5.40 20.74 -1.28
N LEU A 37 4.80 20.09 -0.28
CA LEU A 37 5.37 19.98 1.07
C LEU A 37 6.72 19.24 1.09
N VAL A 38 6.91 18.28 0.18
CA VAL A 38 8.10 17.43 0.12
C VAL A 38 8.94 17.64 -1.15
N ASP A 39 8.71 18.75 -1.86
CA ASP A 39 9.40 19.14 -3.09
C ASP A 39 9.35 18.08 -4.22
N GLY A 40 8.18 17.48 -4.41
CA GLY A 40 7.89 16.51 -5.46
C GLY A 40 7.07 15.29 -4.99
N GLY A 41 6.62 14.47 -5.93
CA GLY A 41 5.87 13.25 -5.61
C GLY A 41 6.72 12.01 -5.33
N SER A 42 7.97 11.99 -5.80
CA SER A 42 8.74 10.75 -5.95
C SER A 42 9.08 10.04 -4.64
N ASN A 43 9.20 10.80 -3.54
CA ASN A 43 9.51 10.26 -2.21
C ASN A 43 8.26 9.91 -1.40
N LEU A 44 7.05 10.13 -1.94
CA LEU A 44 5.80 9.87 -1.24
C LEU A 44 5.38 8.42 -1.38
N MET A 45 4.93 7.86 -0.26
CA MET A 45 4.31 6.53 -0.17
C MET A 45 2.86 6.69 0.30
N ALA A 46 1.95 6.97 -0.64
CA ALA A 46 0.55 7.26 -0.34
C ALA A 46 -0.19 6.00 0.11
N HIS A 47 -1.11 6.10 1.08
CA HIS A 47 -1.86 4.93 1.52
C HIS A 47 -3.25 4.89 0.89
N VAL A 48 -3.52 3.86 0.08
CA VAL A 48 -4.78 3.76 -0.70
C VAL A 48 -6.01 3.39 0.13
N LYS A 49 -5.85 2.95 1.39
CA LYS A 49 -6.96 2.44 2.21
C LYS A 49 -8.10 3.42 2.41
N THR A 50 -7.81 4.73 2.31
CA THR A 50 -8.78 5.80 2.50
C THR A 50 -9.78 5.85 1.34
N HIS A 51 -9.30 5.71 0.10
CA HIS A 51 -10.13 5.93 -1.10
C HIS A 51 -10.38 4.67 -1.93
N LYS A 52 -9.47 3.68 -1.89
CA LYS A 52 -9.58 2.38 -2.60
C LYS A 52 -9.98 2.51 -4.07
N SER A 53 -9.48 3.55 -4.74
CA SER A 53 -9.90 3.96 -6.08
C SER A 53 -8.70 4.09 -7.01
N ALA A 54 -8.72 3.30 -8.09
CA ALA A 54 -7.70 3.34 -9.14
C ALA A 54 -7.66 4.69 -9.87
N ALA A 55 -8.79 5.41 -9.94
CA ALA A 55 -8.83 6.74 -10.53
C ALA A 55 -8.01 7.74 -9.71
N ILE A 56 -8.09 7.67 -8.38
CA ILE A 56 -7.30 8.53 -7.49
C ILE A 56 -5.82 8.11 -7.51
N VAL A 57 -5.52 6.80 -7.58
CA VAL A 57 -4.14 6.31 -7.76
C VAL A 57 -3.53 6.88 -9.05
N ARG A 58 -4.26 6.88 -10.17
CA ARG A 58 -3.78 7.49 -11.43
C ARG A 58 -3.54 8.99 -11.33
N LYS A 59 -4.38 9.73 -10.58
CA LYS A 59 -4.13 11.15 -10.29
C LYS A 59 -2.84 11.36 -9.48
N GLN A 60 -2.63 10.52 -8.45
CA GLN A 60 -1.42 10.55 -7.63
C GLN A 60 -0.17 10.23 -8.47
N LEU A 61 -0.24 9.22 -9.33
CA LEU A 61 0.82 8.87 -10.28
C LEU A 61 1.13 10.02 -11.25
N ALA A 62 0.11 10.68 -11.80
CA ALA A 62 0.27 11.83 -12.68
C ALA A 62 0.94 13.03 -11.99
N ALA A 63 0.80 13.15 -10.66
CA ALA A 63 1.51 14.13 -9.84
C ALA A 63 2.93 13.69 -9.43
N GLY A 64 3.39 12.52 -9.89
CA GLY A 64 4.73 11.98 -9.62
C GLY A 64 4.84 11.09 -8.39
N ILE A 65 3.73 10.71 -7.75
CA ILE A 65 3.74 9.78 -6.61
C ILE A 65 3.84 8.35 -7.13
N ALA A 66 4.98 7.71 -6.91
CA ALA A 66 5.32 6.42 -7.49
C ALA A 66 4.99 5.21 -6.57
N GLY A 67 4.87 5.44 -5.26
CA GLY A 67 4.74 4.40 -4.24
C GLY A 67 3.41 4.38 -3.49
N PHE A 68 2.87 3.18 -3.25
CA PHE A 68 1.61 3.00 -2.53
C PHE A 68 1.65 1.96 -1.39
N LYS A 69 1.15 2.36 -0.21
CA LYS A 69 0.83 1.44 0.90
C LYS A 69 -0.59 0.90 0.76
N CYS A 70 -0.73 -0.41 0.94
CA CYS A 70 -1.98 -1.15 0.79
C CYS A 70 -2.26 -1.97 2.05
N ALA A 71 -3.51 -1.99 2.52
CA ALA A 71 -3.91 -2.79 3.67
C ALA A 71 -4.39 -4.20 3.26
N THR A 72 -4.70 -4.41 1.98
CA THR A 72 -5.16 -5.69 1.45
C THR A 72 -4.52 -6.04 0.11
N LEU A 73 -4.54 -7.32 -0.26
CA LEU A 73 -4.06 -7.78 -1.58
C LEU A 73 -4.87 -7.21 -2.74
N ARG A 74 -6.17 -6.91 -2.54
CA ARG A 74 -7.00 -6.26 -3.58
C ARG A 74 -6.56 -4.82 -3.82
N GLU A 75 -6.22 -4.11 -2.75
CA GLU A 75 -5.69 -2.75 -2.85
C GLU A 75 -4.31 -2.74 -3.50
N LEU A 76 -3.46 -3.71 -3.16
CA LEU A 76 -2.13 -3.90 -3.74
C LEU A 76 -2.21 -4.12 -5.26
N GLU A 77 -3.02 -5.09 -5.68
CA GLU A 77 -3.27 -5.40 -7.09
C GLU A 77 -3.86 -4.19 -7.83
N MET A 78 -4.84 -3.50 -7.24
CA MET A 78 -5.44 -2.29 -7.82
C MET A 78 -4.42 -1.16 -8.03
N ALA A 79 -3.51 -0.94 -7.08
CA ALA A 79 -2.48 0.10 -7.20
C ALA A 79 -1.46 -0.26 -8.31
N LEU A 80 -1.04 -1.52 -8.36
CA LEU A 80 -0.11 -2.03 -9.38
C LEU A 80 -0.73 -2.01 -10.79
N ASP A 81 -1.98 -2.45 -10.93
CA ASP A 81 -2.75 -2.38 -12.18
C ASP A 81 -2.94 -0.94 -12.67
N ALA A 82 -3.00 0.03 -11.74
CA ALA A 82 -3.08 1.44 -12.08
C ALA A 82 -1.73 2.05 -12.51
N GLY A 83 -0.62 1.32 -12.36
CA GLY A 83 0.71 1.74 -12.80
C GLY A 83 1.70 2.09 -11.68
N ALA A 84 1.43 1.70 -10.43
CA ALA A 84 2.39 1.88 -9.33
C ALA A 84 3.70 1.14 -9.60
N SER A 85 4.83 1.83 -9.45
CA SER A 85 6.16 1.21 -9.55
C SER A 85 6.64 0.62 -8.23
N GLU A 86 6.07 1.05 -7.10
CA GLU A 86 6.32 0.45 -5.79
C GLU A 86 5.01 0.28 -5.01
N ALA A 87 4.82 -0.89 -4.41
CA ALA A 87 3.65 -1.15 -3.59
C ALA A 87 3.99 -2.03 -2.38
N ILE A 88 3.57 -1.58 -1.20
CA ILE A 88 3.82 -2.27 0.08
C ILE A 88 2.50 -2.78 0.64
N LEU A 89 2.41 -4.09 0.88
CA LEU A 89 1.34 -4.67 1.69
C LEU A 89 1.67 -4.44 3.17
N ALA A 90 1.10 -3.39 3.74
CA ALA A 90 1.31 -2.95 5.13
C ALA A 90 0.47 -3.77 6.14
N TYR A 91 0.45 -5.09 5.95
CA TYR A 91 -0.17 -6.04 6.87
C TYR A 91 0.45 -7.43 6.70
N SER A 92 1.12 -7.89 7.74
CA SER A 92 1.90 -9.14 7.71
C SER A 92 1.00 -10.36 7.50
N MET A 93 1.46 -11.30 6.66
CA MET A 93 0.68 -12.47 6.26
C MET A 93 1.21 -13.75 6.89
N VAL A 94 0.31 -14.59 7.37
CA VAL A 94 0.62 -15.96 7.86
C VAL A 94 -0.08 -17.06 7.05
N GLN A 95 -1.20 -16.73 6.41
CA GLN A 95 -2.01 -17.73 5.70
C GLN A 95 -1.42 -18.03 4.33
N HIS A 96 -1.07 -19.31 4.06
CA HIS A 96 -0.47 -19.74 2.78
C HIS A 96 -1.27 -19.30 1.54
N LEU A 97 -2.59 -19.31 1.59
CA LEU A 97 -3.44 -18.82 0.48
C LEU A 97 -3.18 -17.34 0.15
N LYS A 98 -3.00 -16.49 1.17
CA LYS A 98 -2.74 -15.06 0.98
C LYS A 98 -1.31 -14.83 0.50
N VAL A 99 -0.34 -15.54 1.06
CA VAL A 99 1.05 -15.45 0.62
C VAL A 99 1.21 -15.92 -0.82
N GLY A 100 0.57 -17.03 -1.21
CA GLY A 100 0.57 -17.49 -2.61
C GLY A 100 -0.05 -16.48 -3.57
N ARG A 101 -1.13 -15.79 -3.16
CA ARG A 101 -1.70 -14.70 -3.96
C ARG A 101 -0.77 -13.48 -4.04
N PHE A 102 -0.11 -13.10 -2.94
CA PHE A 102 0.89 -12.04 -2.95
C PHE A 102 2.04 -12.35 -3.92
N ALA A 103 2.58 -13.57 -3.84
CA ALA A 103 3.56 -14.06 -4.78
C ALA A 103 3.08 -13.91 -6.23
N LYS A 104 1.88 -14.42 -6.56
CA LYS A 104 1.32 -14.28 -7.91
C LYS A 104 1.24 -12.82 -8.37
N ILE A 105 0.80 -11.90 -7.50
CA ILE A 105 0.77 -10.46 -7.80
C ILE A 105 2.19 -9.93 -8.08
N ALA A 106 3.17 -10.28 -7.26
CA ALA A 106 4.57 -9.90 -7.51
C ALA A 106 5.14 -10.48 -8.82
N ASP A 107 4.62 -11.62 -9.31
CA ASP A 107 5.01 -12.18 -10.61
C ASP A 107 4.36 -11.47 -11.80
N THR A 108 3.12 -11.02 -11.66
CA THR A 108 2.40 -10.30 -12.73
C THR A 108 2.91 -8.87 -12.93
N HIS A 109 3.59 -8.30 -11.94
CA HIS A 109 4.20 -6.96 -12.02
C HIS A 109 5.73 -7.03 -11.82
N PRO A 110 6.48 -7.64 -12.75
CA PRO A 110 7.92 -7.87 -12.61
C PRO A 110 8.76 -6.59 -12.51
N GLU A 111 8.30 -5.50 -13.13
CA GLU A 111 8.99 -4.21 -13.12
C GLU A 111 8.70 -3.39 -11.86
N ALA A 112 7.69 -3.80 -11.06
CA ALA A 112 7.30 -3.11 -9.85
C ALA A 112 7.98 -3.70 -8.61
N ARG A 113 8.36 -2.83 -7.67
CA ARG A 113 8.85 -3.22 -6.37
C ARG A 113 7.68 -3.56 -5.45
N VAL A 114 7.32 -4.84 -5.38
CA VAL A 114 6.20 -5.34 -4.57
C VAL A 114 6.73 -5.94 -3.26
N CYS A 115 6.36 -5.35 -2.13
CA CYS A 115 6.92 -5.69 -0.82
C CYS A 115 5.86 -6.10 0.21
N ALA A 116 6.15 -7.15 0.99
CA ALA A 116 5.37 -7.57 2.15
C ALA A 116 6.03 -7.06 3.45
N THR A 117 5.28 -7.05 4.55
CA THR A 117 5.83 -6.78 5.89
C THR A 117 5.94 -8.06 6.72
N ALA A 118 6.94 -8.12 7.61
CA ALA A 118 7.10 -9.18 8.60
C ALA A 118 7.54 -8.58 9.95
N GLY A 119 6.84 -8.95 11.02
CA GLY A 119 7.17 -8.54 12.40
C GLY A 119 7.37 -9.73 13.34
N ASP A 120 7.42 -10.94 12.81
CA ASP A 120 7.55 -12.20 13.56
C ASP A 120 8.13 -13.29 12.63
N ALA A 121 8.79 -14.30 13.19
CA ALA A 121 9.37 -15.42 12.43
C ALA A 121 8.33 -16.17 11.58
N ALA A 122 7.11 -16.36 12.09
CA ALA A 122 6.04 -17.06 11.35
C ALA A 122 5.66 -16.35 10.04
N HIS A 123 5.81 -15.01 9.98
CA HIS A 123 5.58 -14.26 8.74
C HIS A 123 6.68 -14.58 7.70
N VAL A 124 7.93 -14.64 8.15
CA VAL A 124 9.09 -14.94 7.28
C VAL A 124 8.99 -16.36 6.75
N GLU A 125 8.69 -17.33 7.61
CA GLU A 125 8.51 -18.74 7.22
C GLU A 125 7.40 -18.90 6.17
N ALA A 126 6.26 -18.22 6.36
CA ALA A 126 5.16 -18.27 5.42
C ALA A 126 5.55 -17.70 4.04
N LEU A 127 6.27 -16.57 4.02
CA LEU A 127 6.80 -15.94 2.81
C LEU A 127 7.83 -16.83 2.10
N ALA A 128 8.79 -17.38 2.85
CA ALA A 128 9.83 -18.26 2.33
C ALA A 128 9.26 -19.53 1.68
N ALA A 129 8.23 -20.13 2.29
CA ALA A 129 7.56 -21.29 1.71
C ALA A 129 6.96 -21.00 0.32
N ALA A 130 6.44 -19.79 0.10
CA ALA A 130 5.97 -19.37 -1.22
C ALA A 130 7.14 -19.03 -2.16
N ALA A 131 8.19 -18.40 -1.63
CA ALA A 131 9.40 -18.05 -2.36
C ALA A 131 10.16 -19.27 -2.92
N ALA A 132 10.15 -20.40 -2.20
CA ALA A 132 10.81 -21.64 -2.62
C ALA A 132 10.35 -22.19 -3.98
N SER A 133 9.12 -21.84 -4.40
CA SER A 133 8.55 -22.23 -5.71
C SER A 133 8.76 -21.20 -6.82
N ARG A 134 9.53 -20.15 -6.56
CA ARG A 134 9.72 -18.99 -7.46
C ARG A 134 11.17 -18.87 -7.90
N ASN A 135 11.35 -18.32 -9.10
CA ASN A 135 12.67 -18.00 -9.65
C ASN A 135 13.17 -16.60 -9.25
N ARG A 136 12.39 -15.87 -8.44
CA ARG A 136 12.71 -14.51 -7.98
C ARG A 136 12.35 -14.36 -6.51
N PRO A 137 13.12 -13.56 -5.77
CA PRO A 137 12.86 -13.39 -4.36
C PRO A 137 11.57 -12.61 -4.08
N LEU A 138 10.99 -12.79 -2.90
CA LEU A 138 9.95 -11.93 -2.35
C LEU A 138 10.59 -10.81 -1.53
N LEU A 139 10.20 -9.57 -1.78
CA LEU A 139 10.72 -8.44 -1.01
C LEU A 139 9.97 -8.31 0.31
N VAL A 140 10.72 -8.21 1.41
CA VAL A 140 10.15 -8.14 2.76
C VAL A 140 10.74 -6.95 3.52
N MET A 141 9.89 -6.21 4.21
CA MET A 141 10.25 -5.14 5.14
C MET A 141 9.95 -5.58 6.58
N LEU A 142 10.83 -5.20 7.51
CA LEU A 142 10.59 -5.37 8.94
C LEU A 142 9.47 -4.42 9.39
N ASP A 143 8.42 -4.96 10.00
CA ASP A 143 7.39 -4.19 10.72
C ASP A 143 7.85 -4.00 12.16
N LEU A 144 7.81 -2.77 12.67
CA LEU A 144 8.31 -2.41 14.00
C LEU A 144 7.19 -1.85 14.86
N ASP A 145 7.05 -2.36 16.08
CA ASP A 145 6.22 -1.73 17.10
C ASP A 145 7.02 -0.63 17.80
N VAL A 146 6.70 0.61 17.48
CA VAL A 146 7.29 1.83 18.07
C VAL A 146 6.40 2.47 19.14
N GLY A 147 5.45 1.70 19.70
CA GLY A 147 4.57 2.13 20.81
C GLY A 147 3.08 2.18 20.47
N MET A 148 2.68 1.74 19.27
CA MET A 148 1.25 1.61 18.92
C MET A 148 0.64 0.29 19.40
N HIS A 149 1.47 -0.72 19.69
CA HIS A 149 1.06 -2.01 20.25
C HIS A 149 -0.05 -2.70 19.45
N ARG A 150 0.07 -2.66 18.12
CA ARG A 150 -0.90 -3.26 17.21
C ARG A 150 -0.30 -4.42 16.43
N THR A 151 0.79 -4.16 15.72
CA THR A 151 1.60 -5.13 14.96
C THR A 151 3.06 -4.68 15.02
N GLY A 152 3.95 -5.54 14.56
CA GLY A 152 5.38 -5.26 14.46
C GLY A 152 6.20 -5.90 15.57
N ALA A 153 7.48 -6.11 15.27
CA ALA A 153 8.44 -6.62 16.22
C ALA A 153 8.77 -5.54 17.25
N ALA A 154 8.86 -5.94 18.53
CA ALA A 154 9.36 -5.05 19.56
C ALA A 154 10.82 -4.62 19.25
N LEU A 155 11.14 -3.36 19.52
CA LEU A 155 12.45 -2.78 19.21
C LEU A 155 13.62 -3.50 19.90
N GLN A 156 13.39 -4.10 21.07
CA GLN A 156 14.42 -4.78 21.85
C GLN A 156 14.37 -6.29 21.60
N GLY A 157 15.42 -6.84 21.00
CA GLY A 157 15.58 -8.27 20.75
C GLY A 157 14.78 -8.81 19.56
N ALA A 158 13.44 -8.66 19.57
CA ALA A 158 12.58 -9.23 18.52
C ALA A 158 12.88 -8.67 17.13
N ALA A 159 13.10 -7.34 17.01
CA ALA A 159 13.41 -6.70 15.74
C ALA A 159 14.69 -7.26 15.08
N GLU A 160 15.77 -7.46 15.86
CA GLU A 160 17.03 -8.02 15.37
C GLU A 160 16.86 -9.48 14.92
N GLN A 161 16.10 -10.26 15.68
CA GLN A 161 15.81 -11.66 15.33
C GLN A 161 15.02 -11.76 14.02
N VAL A 162 13.95 -10.96 13.87
CA VAL A 162 13.13 -10.97 12.65
C VAL A 162 13.93 -10.43 11.46
N TYR A 163 14.72 -9.37 11.65
CA TYR A 163 15.62 -8.87 10.60
C TYR A 163 16.63 -9.93 10.14
N GLY A 164 17.26 -10.62 11.10
CA GLY A 164 18.16 -11.73 10.82
C GLY A 164 17.46 -12.87 10.08
N ALA A 165 16.21 -13.20 10.45
CA ALA A 165 15.42 -14.19 9.75
C ALA A 165 15.11 -13.78 8.30
N ILE A 166 14.71 -12.53 8.06
CA ILE A 166 14.49 -11.99 6.71
C ILE A 166 15.78 -12.08 5.88
N HIS A 167 16.93 -11.72 6.45
CA HIS A 167 18.20 -11.70 5.73
C HIS A 167 18.75 -13.10 5.39
N ASN A 168 18.62 -14.05 6.33
CA ASN A 168 19.24 -15.36 6.22
C ASN A 168 18.36 -16.40 5.53
N THR A 169 17.05 -16.16 5.42
CA THR A 169 16.12 -17.10 4.77
C THR A 169 16.18 -16.92 3.25
N PRO A 170 16.49 -17.98 2.48
CA PRO A 170 16.52 -17.88 1.02
C PRO A 170 15.13 -17.67 0.41
N GLY A 171 15.09 -16.89 -0.67
CA GLY A 171 13.88 -16.65 -1.45
C GLY A 171 13.09 -15.44 -0.96
#